data_AF-E4NH40-F1
#
_entry.id   AF-E4NH40-F1
#
_cell.length_a   1.000
_cell.length_b   1.000
_cell.length_c   1.000
_cell.angle_alpha   90.00
_cell.angle_beta   90.00
_cell.angle_gamma   90.00
#
_symmetry.space_group_name_H-M   'P 1'
#
loop_
_entity.id
_entity.type
_entity.pdbx_description
1 polymer ?
#
loop_
_entity_poly.entity_id
_entity_poly.type
_entity_poly.pdbx_seq_one_letter_code
_entity_poly.pdbx_strand_id
1 'polypeptide(L)'
;MVEIVLALLAGAALTAGPLLWSARRATRAARAAARRATEADHRAEGAEVRARAAEDRARTGEERARAAEARAHSAEARCTLAEARLAAAVREFTHLAHERLPAAATALTHPRTPVPGPLDSTGGGEELQHALESVLAAALRAALAERERTDAAARAALRGSASKIQALLIQVRSLLEEIQLSVDDPRLLALDFRNELTLRRVQSLAVLSGAWPGMTREDSPLAELCVGAQSRVAGYARIEITNHLREPRLAVAARAAEPVAIALAEILGNATAYSHPETRVVVSLEQGSSGALVVVDDMGVGMEPDQLERAGDLLDGQAEVLLTELGDPPQAGFAVIGLLCRQFGFGCRVEPSPYGGVRAILRLPAELLTLTDPAAPLSALAPRPVGQGAPVFDAGDALPTRKRRAPRVPRQDAPSPLPAPAGTTTPDRARSAWSALQSGTAAGRSAADRTASPEGPAAPEGVEHP
;
A
#
# COMPACT_ATOMS: atom_id res chain seq x y z
N MET A 1 36.34 -101.69 124.57
CA MET A 1 36.26 -100.22 124.46
C MET A 1 36.68 -99.69 123.07
N VAL A 2 36.68 -100.52 122.01
CA VAL A 2 37.07 -100.14 120.63
C VAL A 2 35.88 -100.18 119.67
N GLU A 3 34.86 -101.02 119.93
CA GLU A 3 33.66 -101.15 119.09
C GLU A 3 32.69 -99.94 119.14
N ILE A 4 32.61 -99.22 120.27
CA ILE A 4 31.70 -98.08 120.42
C ILE A 4 32.21 -96.84 119.65
N VAL A 5 33.53 -96.67 119.54
CA VAL A 5 34.15 -95.55 118.80
C VAL A 5 34.03 -95.75 117.29
N LEU A 6 34.12 -96.98 116.79
CA LEU A 6 33.91 -97.31 115.38
C LEU A 6 32.46 -97.11 114.93
N ALA A 7 31.48 -97.41 115.78
CA ALA A 7 30.06 -97.18 115.49
C ALA A 7 29.71 -95.67 115.45
N LEU A 8 30.30 -94.86 116.33
CA LEU A 8 30.09 -93.40 116.36
C LEU A 8 30.81 -92.68 115.19
N LEU A 9 31.98 -93.16 114.77
CA LEU A 9 32.67 -92.63 113.58
C LEU A 9 31.98 -93.06 112.27
N ALA A 10 31.41 -94.27 112.21
CA ALA A 10 30.60 -94.71 111.07
C ALA A 10 29.29 -93.93 110.95
N GLY A 11 28.62 -93.64 112.08
CA GLY A 11 27.41 -92.81 112.13
C GLY A 11 27.65 -91.34 111.74
N ALA A 12 28.80 -90.77 112.15
CA ALA A 12 29.21 -89.43 111.72
C ALA A 12 29.56 -89.38 110.21
N ALA A 13 30.16 -90.43 109.65
CA ALA A 13 30.42 -90.52 108.20
C ALA A 13 29.14 -90.72 107.36
N LEU A 14 28.17 -91.49 107.88
CA LEU A 14 26.86 -91.74 107.25
C LEU A 14 25.92 -90.51 107.27
N THR A 15 26.13 -89.56 108.17
CA THR A 15 25.33 -88.32 108.27
C THR A 15 26.04 -87.08 107.72
N ALA A 16 27.37 -86.97 107.90
CA ALA A 16 28.16 -85.85 107.36
C ALA A 16 28.34 -85.92 105.84
N GLY A 17 28.46 -87.12 105.25
CA GLY A 17 28.58 -87.29 103.79
C GLY A 17 27.37 -86.75 103.01
N PRO A 18 26.13 -87.12 103.36
CA PRO A 18 24.92 -86.56 102.75
C PRO A 18 24.77 -85.06 102.97
N LEU A 19 25.12 -84.55 104.17
CA LEU A 19 25.08 -83.12 104.48
C LEU A 19 26.12 -82.32 103.67
N LEU A 20 27.36 -82.77 103.58
CA LEU A 20 28.40 -82.15 102.73
C LEU A 20 28.09 -82.27 101.24
N TRP A 21 27.51 -83.38 100.79
CA TRP A 21 27.06 -83.56 99.41
C TRP A 21 25.87 -82.63 99.10
N SER A 22 24.90 -82.51 100.01
CA SER A 22 23.78 -81.58 99.87
C SER A 22 24.23 -80.11 99.88
N ALA A 23 25.20 -79.74 100.73
CA ALA A 23 25.79 -78.39 100.76
C ALA A 23 26.64 -78.09 99.51
N ARG A 24 27.42 -79.07 99.01
CA ARG A 24 28.14 -78.95 97.72
C ARG A 24 27.19 -78.90 96.53
N ARG A 25 26.08 -79.63 96.58
CA ARG A 25 25.03 -79.60 95.55
C ARG A 25 24.27 -78.28 95.57
N ALA A 26 23.95 -77.75 96.75
CA ALA A 26 23.34 -76.43 96.93
C ALA A 26 24.26 -75.31 96.46
N THR A 27 25.56 -75.34 96.77
CA THR A 27 26.53 -74.34 96.29
C THR A 27 26.82 -74.45 94.79
N ARG A 28 26.85 -75.66 94.22
CA ARG A 28 26.92 -75.85 92.75
C ARG A 28 25.66 -75.36 92.06
N ALA A 29 24.48 -75.64 92.62
CA ALA A 29 23.21 -75.14 92.12
C ALA A 29 23.13 -73.61 92.21
N ALA A 30 23.61 -73.00 93.30
CA ALA A 30 23.69 -71.55 93.46
C ALA A 30 24.68 -70.90 92.47
N ARG A 31 25.86 -71.50 92.25
CA ARG A 31 26.81 -71.02 91.22
C ARG A 31 26.29 -71.19 89.80
N ALA A 32 25.57 -72.27 89.51
CA ALA A 32 24.93 -72.48 88.22
C ALA A 32 23.77 -71.49 88.00
N ALA A 33 22.99 -71.20 89.05
CA ALA A 33 21.96 -70.17 89.02
C ALA A 33 22.58 -68.77 88.81
N ALA A 34 23.69 -68.46 89.49
CA ALA A 34 24.42 -67.20 89.31
C ALA A 34 24.97 -67.04 87.88
N ARG A 35 25.53 -68.11 87.29
CA ARG A 35 26.00 -68.09 85.88
C ARG A 35 24.85 -67.88 84.89
N ARG A 36 23.71 -68.54 85.10
CA ARG A 36 22.51 -68.32 84.28
C ARG A 36 21.95 -66.92 84.43
N ALA A 37 22.04 -66.33 85.63
CA ALA A 37 21.64 -64.94 85.86
C ALA A 37 22.55 -63.98 85.09
N THR A 38 23.88 -64.14 85.15
CA THR A 38 24.81 -63.32 84.36
C THR A 38 24.66 -63.51 82.84
N GLU A 39 24.41 -64.75 82.38
CA GLU A 39 24.13 -65.02 80.97
C GLU A 39 22.76 -64.48 80.52
N ALA A 40 21.79 -64.36 81.45
CA ALA A 40 20.51 -63.71 81.19
C ALA A 40 20.69 -62.18 81.10
N ASP A 41 21.47 -61.58 81.99
CA ASP A 41 21.81 -60.14 81.95
C ASP A 41 22.52 -59.76 80.66
N HIS A 42 23.57 -60.47 80.25
CA HIS A 42 24.26 -60.16 78.99
C HIS A 42 23.36 -60.34 77.75
N ARG A 43 22.42 -61.29 77.78
CA ARG A 43 21.42 -61.43 76.71
C ARG A 43 20.40 -60.30 76.72
N ALA A 44 20.02 -59.80 77.90
CA ALA A 44 19.15 -58.65 78.04
C ALA A 44 19.84 -57.36 77.53
N GLU A 45 21.08 -57.11 77.94
CA GLU A 45 21.90 -55.99 77.44
C GLU A 45 22.07 -56.05 75.91
N GLY A 46 22.41 -57.24 75.38
CA GLY A 46 22.51 -57.44 73.93
C GLY A 46 21.18 -57.31 73.17
N ALA A 47 20.04 -57.54 73.84
CA ALA A 47 18.71 -57.29 73.28
C ALA A 47 18.39 -55.78 73.29
N GLU A 48 18.72 -55.06 74.36
CA GLU A 48 18.53 -53.60 74.46
C GLU A 48 19.34 -52.84 73.42
N VAL A 49 20.62 -53.19 73.23
CA VAL A 49 21.47 -52.54 72.20
C VAL A 49 20.90 -52.76 70.80
N ARG A 50 20.40 -53.97 70.50
CA ARG A 50 19.76 -54.26 69.21
C ARG A 50 18.43 -53.53 69.04
N ALA A 51 17.64 -53.38 70.10
CA ALA A 51 16.40 -52.61 70.09
C ALA A 51 16.68 -51.13 69.80
N ARG A 52 17.64 -50.50 70.52
CA ARG A 52 18.06 -49.11 70.25
C ARG A 52 18.56 -48.92 68.82
N ALA A 53 19.41 -49.83 68.33
CA ALA A 53 19.90 -49.78 66.96
C ALA A 53 18.79 -50.01 65.91
N ALA A 54 17.70 -50.70 66.26
CA ALA A 54 16.52 -50.83 65.40
C ALA A 54 15.67 -49.56 65.41
N GLU A 55 15.49 -48.92 66.57
CA GLU A 55 14.80 -47.63 66.72
C GLU A 55 15.51 -46.51 65.94
N ASP A 56 16.84 -46.42 66.03
CA ASP A 56 17.62 -45.43 65.28
C ASP A 56 17.51 -45.66 63.76
N ARG A 57 17.51 -46.92 63.32
CA ARG A 57 17.27 -47.29 61.91
C ARG A 57 15.84 -46.94 61.46
N ALA A 58 14.84 -47.13 62.32
CA ALA A 58 13.47 -46.74 62.04
C ALA A 58 13.34 -45.22 61.92
N ARG A 59 13.89 -44.46 62.87
CA ARG A 59 13.89 -42.99 62.86
C ARG A 59 14.57 -42.42 61.63
N THR A 60 15.77 -42.91 61.30
CA THR A 60 16.49 -42.49 60.08
C THR A 60 15.76 -42.92 58.80
N GLY A 61 15.03 -44.05 58.83
CA GLY A 61 14.13 -44.48 57.76
C GLY A 61 12.97 -43.50 57.55
N GLU A 62 12.30 -43.07 58.63
CA GLU A 62 11.21 -42.08 58.58
C GLU A 62 11.69 -40.71 58.07
N GLU A 63 12.84 -40.23 58.54
CA GLU A 63 13.42 -38.96 58.08
C GLU A 63 13.74 -39.00 56.57
N ARG A 64 14.30 -40.11 56.08
CA ARG A 64 14.56 -40.31 54.65
C ARG A 64 13.26 -40.37 53.83
N ALA A 65 12.22 -41.02 54.36
CA ALA A 65 10.91 -41.08 53.70
C ALA A 65 10.29 -39.68 53.57
N ARG A 66 10.27 -38.89 54.66
CA ARG A 66 9.79 -37.49 54.63
C ARG A 66 10.58 -36.62 53.66
N ALA A 67 11.91 -36.79 53.62
CA ALA A 67 12.76 -36.07 52.68
C ALA A 67 12.49 -36.48 51.22
N ALA A 68 12.21 -37.77 50.95
CA ALA A 68 11.84 -38.26 49.63
C ALA A 68 10.47 -37.71 49.19
N GLU A 69 9.48 -37.70 50.08
CA GLU A 69 8.16 -37.10 49.83
C GLU A 69 8.27 -35.61 49.53
N ALA A 70 9.02 -34.84 50.31
CA ALA A 70 9.21 -33.41 50.05
C ALA A 70 9.87 -33.15 48.69
N ARG A 71 10.84 -33.98 48.29
CA ARG A 71 11.45 -33.90 46.95
C ARG A 71 10.45 -34.23 45.85
N ALA A 72 9.63 -35.26 46.02
CA ALA A 72 8.59 -35.63 45.06
C ALA A 72 7.60 -34.48 44.84
N HIS A 73 7.04 -33.91 45.92
CA HIS A 73 6.16 -32.74 45.84
C HIS A 73 6.83 -31.54 45.17
N SER A 74 8.10 -31.27 45.47
CA SER A 74 8.85 -30.18 44.80
C SER A 74 9.13 -30.44 43.32
N ALA A 75 9.26 -31.72 42.92
CA ALA A 75 9.46 -32.11 41.52
C ALA A 75 8.15 -31.99 40.72
N GLU A 76 7.04 -32.45 41.31
CA GLU A 76 5.70 -32.27 40.77
C GLU A 76 5.35 -30.79 40.57
N ALA A 77 5.57 -29.95 41.59
CA ALA A 77 5.33 -28.50 41.48
C ALA A 77 6.15 -27.84 40.35
N ARG A 78 7.42 -28.26 40.16
CA ARG A 78 8.26 -27.79 39.05
C ARG A 78 7.74 -28.27 37.69
N CYS A 79 7.25 -29.50 37.60
CA CYS A 79 6.67 -30.06 36.39
C CYS A 79 5.40 -29.30 35.99
N THR A 80 4.48 -29.09 36.93
CA THR A 80 3.24 -28.33 36.68
C THR A 80 3.54 -26.89 36.24
N LEU A 81 4.52 -26.22 36.86
CA LEU A 81 4.94 -24.88 36.45
C LEU A 81 5.56 -24.88 35.05
N ALA A 82 6.38 -25.87 34.71
CA ALA A 82 6.98 -26.01 33.39
C ALA A 82 5.91 -26.25 32.30
N GLU A 83 4.93 -27.11 32.57
CA GLU A 83 3.78 -27.37 31.68
C GLU A 83 2.95 -26.10 31.48
N ALA A 84 2.66 -25.35 32.55
CA ALA A 84 1.94 -24.09 32.46
C ALA A 84 2.70 -23.05 31.61
N ARG A 85 4.03 -22.95 31.78
CA ARG A 85 4.90 -22.07 30.97
C ARG A 85 4.93 -22.48 29.51
N LEU A 86 5.06 -23.78 29.21
CA LEU A 86 5.02 -24.27 27.85
C LEU A 86 3.66 -23.99 27.19
N ALA A 87 2.56 -24.25 27.90
CA ALA A 87 1.22 -23.94 27.42
C ALA A 87 1.03 -22.44 27.14
N ALA A 88 1.57 -21.56 28.01
CA ALA A 88 1.55 -20.12 27.79
C ALA A 88 2.39 -19.72 26.56
N ALA A 89 3.59 -20.28 26.41
CA ALA A 89 4.44 -20.02 25.25
C ALA A 89 3.74 -20.44 23.94
N VAL A 90 3.13 -21.63 23.90
CA VAL A 90 2.40 -22.11 22.71
C VAL A 90 1.25 -21.16 22.36
N ARG A 91 0.46 -20.70 23.35
CA ARG A 91 -0.60 -19.71 23.10
C ARG A 91 -0.05 -18.41 22.52
N GLU A 92 1.06 -17.91 23.06
CA GLU A 92 1.69 -16.68 22.56
C GLU A 92 2.23 -16.86 21.13
N PHE A 93 2.85 -17.99 20.80
CA PHE A 93 3.26 -18.30 19.43
C PHE A 93 2.07 -18.36 18.47
N THR A 94 0.97 -19.00 18.88
CA THR A 94 -0.25 -19.06 18.07
C THR A 94 -0.82 -17.66 17.84
N HIS A 95 -0.85 -16.81 18.86
CA HIS A 95 -1.29 -15.42 18.78
C HIS A 95 -0.39 -14.57 17.88
N LEU A 96 0.93 -14.73 18.00
CA LEU A 96 1.88 -14.07 17.10
C LEU A 96 1.61 -14.46 15.64
N ALA A 97 1.43 -15.75 15.37
CA ALA A 97 1.26 -16.27 14.01
C ALA A 97 -0.08 -15.87 13.37
N HIS A 98 -1.18 -15.90 14.11
CA HIS A 98 -2.53 -15.75 13.54
C HIS A 98 -3.11 -14.34 13.70
N GLU A 99 -2.68 -13.58 14.71
CA GLU A 99 -3.25 -12.25 15.00
C GLU A 99 -2.22 -11.15 14.75
N ARG A 100 -1.06 -11.20 15.42
CA ARG A 100 -0.10 -10.09 15.42
C ARG A 100 0.62 -9.93 14.08
N LEU A 101 1.13 -11.02 13.50
CA LEU A 101 1.84 -10.98 12.21
C LEU A 101 0.93 -10.51 11.06
N PRO A 102 -0.28 -11.06 10.86
CA PRO A 102 -1.18 -10.58 9.82
C PRO A 102 -1.64 -9.13 10.03
N ALA A 103 -1.93 -8.73 11.27
CA ALA A 103 -2.29 -7.34 11.57
C ALA A 103 -1.12 -6.39 11.29
N ALA A 104 0.10 -6.76 11.69
CA ALA A 104 1.30 -5.97 11.41
C ALA A 104 1.62 -5.89 9.91
N ALA A 105 1.44 -6.98 9.17
CA ALA A 105 1.57 -6.98 7.71
C ALA A 105 0.52 -6.07 7.04
N THR A 106 -0.73 -6.10 7.52
CA THR A 106 -1.80 -5.20 7.03
C THR A 106 -1.49 -3.74 7.34
N ALA A 107 -0.92 -3.47 8.52
CA ALA A 107 -0.52 -2.14 8.95
C ALA A 107 0.58 -1.53 8.07
N LEU A 108 1.37 -2.34 7.34
CA LEU A 108 2.35 -1.85 6.36
C LEU A 108 1.69 -1.15 5.17
N THR A 109 0.45 -1.47 4.83
CA THR A 109 -0.32 -0.83 3.75
C THR A 109 -1.37 0.13 4.30
N HIS A 110 -1.91 -0.17 5.48
CA HIS A 110 -2.94 0.61 6.15
C HIS A 110 -2.45 1.03 7.53
N PRO A 111 -1.71 2.15 7.66
CA PRO A 111 -1.04 2.55 8.91
C PRO A 111 -1.96 2.72 10.12
N ARG A 112 -3.27 2.94 9.89
CA ARG A 112 -4.30 3.05 10.94
C ARG A 112 -4.77 1.71 11.50
N THR A 113 -4.29 0.58 10.96
CA THR A 113 -4.66 -0.75 11.44
C THR A 113 -4.03 -1.01 12.81
N PRO A 114 -4.83 -1.26 13.86
CA PRO A 114 -4.29 -1.58 15.16
C PRO A 114 -3.60 -2.95 15.14
N VAL A 115 -2.37 -3.01 15.63
CA VAL A 115 -1.62 -4.27 15.79
C VAL A 115 -1.80 -4.76 17.22
N PRO A 116 -2.37 -5.96 17.45
CA PRO A 116 -2.53 -6.50 18.79
C PRO A 116 -1.20 -6.65 19.54
N GLY A 117 -1.25 -6.40 20.85
CA GLY A 117 -0.13 -6.67 21.76
C GLY A 117 0.02 -8.17 22.09
N PRO A 118 1.06 -8.51 22.87
CA PRO A 118 1.23 -9.85 23.45
C PRO A 118 0.06 -10.22 24.38
N LEU A 119 -0.24 -11.53 24.54
CA LEU A 119 -1.33 -11.99 25.42
C LEU A 119 -0.94 -11.92 26.91
N ASP A 120 0.22 -12.48 27.25
CA ASP A 120 0.66 -12.64 28.64
C ASP A 120 2.08 -12.07 28.83
N SER A 121 2.19 -10.85 29.35
CA SER A 121 3.49 -10.22 29.67
C SER A 121 4.24 -10.90 30.84
N THR A 122 3.58 -11.77 31.60
CA THR A 122 4.12 -12.39 32.82
C THR A 122 4.33 -13.90 32.73
N GLY A 123 3.72 -14.59 31.75
CA GLY A 123 3.70 -16.07 31.68
C GLY A 123 4.88 -16.71 30.96
N GLY A 124 5.43 -16.03 29.94
CA GLY A 124 6.48 -16.56 29.07
C GLY A 124 7.92 -16.24 29.49
N GLY A 125 8.10 -15.29 30.42
CA GLY A 125 9.41 -14.71 30.75
C GLY A 125 9.88 -13.68 29.72
N GLU A 126 10.73 -12.75 30.16
CA GLU A 126 11.24 -11.65 29.33
C GLU A 126 12.00 -12.14 28.09
N GLU A 127 12.74 -13.25 28.20
CA GLU A 127 13.50 -13.84 27.11
C GLU A 127 12.61 -14.31 25.95
N LEU A 128 11.47 -14.95 26.25
CA LEU A 128 10.52 -15.39 25.21
C LEU A 128 9.91 -14.18 24.52
N GLN A 129 9.49 -13.19 25.29
CA GLN A 129 8.90 -11.96 24.76
C GLN A 129 9.85 -11.24 23.80
N HIS A 130 11.12 -11.10 24.20
CA HIS A 130 12.16 -10.51 23.36
C HIS A 130 12.40 -11.32 22.07
N ALA A 131 12.41 -12.66 22.17
CA ALA A 131 12.56 -13.53 21.01
C ALA A 131 11.39 -13.37 20.02
N LEU A 132 10.15 -13.29 20.52
CA LEU A 132 8.95 -13.10 19.69
C LEU A 132 8.90 -11.73 19.01
N GLU A 133 9.28 -10.68 19.73
CA GLU A 133 9.44 -9.34 19.17
C GLU A 133 10.51 -9.31 18.08
N SER A 134 11.63 -10.01 18.29
CA SER A 134 12.68 -10.17 17.28
C SER A 134 12.18 -10.91 16.03
N VAL A 135 11.35 -11.96 16.20
CA VAL A 135 10.69 -12.66 15.08
C VAL A 135 9.76 -11.74 14.31
N LEU A 136 8.91 -10.96 15.01
CA LEU A 136 8.02 -9.99 14.38
C LEU A 136 8.81 -8.94 13.58
N ALA A 137 9.86 -8.37 14.18
CA ALA A 137 10.72 -7.40 13.51
C ALA A 137 11.47 -7.99 12.30
N ALA A 138 11.93 -9.24 12.38
CA ALA A 138 12.54 -9.94 11.26
C ALA A 138 11.54 -10.19 10.12
N ALA A 139 10.32 -10.63 10.44
CA ALA A 139 9.26 -10.86 9.46
C ALA A 139 8.85 -9.56 8.75
N LEU A 140 8.68 -8.45 9.49
CA LEU A 140 8.35 -7.14 8.90
C LEU A 140 9.46 -6.61 8.00
N ARG A 141 10.74 -6.77 8.40
CA ARG A 141 11.87 -6.42 7.53
C ARG A 141 11.89 -7.25 6.25
N ALA A 142 11.63 -8.55 6.35
CA ALA A 142 11.55 -9.43 5.18
C ALA A 142 10.39 -9.04 4.25
N ALA A 143 9.22 -8.73 4.82
CA ALA A 143 8.05 -8.27 4.06
C ALA A 143 8.31 -6.94 3.35
N LEU A 144 8.87 -5.94 4.03
CA LEU A 144 9.25 -4.65 3.42
C LEU A 144 10.25 -4.84 2.28
N ALA A 145 11.30 -5.62 2.50
CA ALA A 145 12.28 -5.90 1.46
C ALA A 145 11.67 -6.61 0.25
N GLU A 146 10.70 -7.52 0.45
CA GLU A 146 10.00 -8.17 -0.66
C GLU A 146 9.08 -7.22 -1.42
N ARG A 147 8.41 -6.30 -0.71
CA ARG A 147 7.61 -5.24 -1.35
C ARG A 147 8.47 -4.36 -2.24
N GLU A 148 9.62 -3.90 -1.74
CA GLU A 148 10.58 -3.11 -2.52
C GLU A 148 11.10 -3.87 -3.75
N ARG A 149 11.46 -5.15 -3.60
CA ARG A 149 11.90 -6.00 -4.72
C ARG A 149 10.82 -6.17 -5.78
N THR A 150 9.59 -6.48 -5.35
CA THR A 150 8.45 -6.67 -6.26
C THR A 150 8.16 -5.40 -7.03
N ASP A 151 8.16 -4.26 -6.35
CA ASP A 151 7.91 -2.97 -6.96
C ASP A 151 9.04 -2.57 -7.94
N ALA A 152 10.30 -2.80 -7.56
CA ALA A 152 11.45 -2.59 -8.44
C ALA A 152 11.38 -3.46 -9.70
N ALA A 153 10.99 -4.73 -9.56
CA ALA A 153 10.77 -5.64 -10.69
C ALA A 153 9.62 -5.16 -11.59
N ALA A 154 8.50 -4.73 -11.01
CA ALA A 154 7.37 -4.14 -11.75
C ALA A 154 7.79 -2.88 -12.51
N ARG A 155 8.50 -1.95 -11.87
CA ARG A 155 9.06 -0.75 -12.51
C ARG A 155 10.01 -1.13 -13.64
N ALA A 156 10.88 -2.11 -13.47
CA ALA A 156 11.81 -2.57 -14.51
C ALA A 156 11.08 -3.15 -15.73
N ALA A 157 10.09 -4.02 -15.50
CA ALA A 157 9.26 -4.58 -16.56
C ALA A 157 8.45 -3.49 -17.30
N LEU A 158 7.92 -2.51 -16.55
CA LEU A 158 7.19 -1.38 -17.10
C LEU A 158 8.09 -0.47 -17.95
N ARG A 159 9.30 -0.13 -17.46
CA ARG A 159 10.30 0.62 -18.24
C ARG A 159 10.61 -0.08 -19.56
N GLY A 160 10.93 -1.37 -19.51
CA GLY A 160 11.28 -2.16 -20.69
C GLY A 160 10.15 -2.22 -21.73
N SER A 161 8.91 -2.39 -21.27
CA SER A 161 7.72 -2.41 -22.14
C SER A 161 7.40 -1.03 -22.71
N ALA A 162 7.40 0.01 -21.87
CA ALA A 162 7.11 1.38 -22.27
C ALA A 162 8.09 1.85 -23.35
N SER A 163 9.40 1.66 -23.15
CA SER A 163 10.41 2.05 -24.15
C SER A 163 10.22 1.34 -25.50
N LYS A 164 9.87 0.05 -25.50
CA LYS A 164 9.62 -0.70 -26.74
C LYS A 164 8.37 -0.21 -27.47
N ILE A 165 7.27 -0.02 -26.74
CA ILE A 165 6.02 0.48 -27.31
C ILE A 165 6.22 1.91 -27.83
N GLN A 166 6.92 2.76 -27.09
CA GLN A 166 7.24 4.12 -27.51
C GLN A 166 8.02 4.15 -28.83
N ALA A 167 9.04 3.30 -28.97
CA ALA A 167 9.80 3.21 -30.21
C ALA A 167 8.92 2.82 -31.42
N LEU A 168 7.99 1.87 -31.24
CA LEU A 168 7.04 1.48 -32.28
C LEU A 168 6.05 2.61 -32.62
N LEU A 169 5.53 3.32 -31.62
CA LEU A 169 4.59 4.44 -31.85
C LEU A 169 5.27 5.63 -32.56
N ILE A 170 6.56 5.87 -32.29
CA ILE A 170 7.36 6.84 -33.03
C ILE A 170 7.52 6.42 -34.49
N GLN A 171 7.79 5.13 -34.77
CA GLN A 171 7.85 4.62 -36.14
C GLN A 171 6.50 4.75 -36.87
N VAL A 172 5.39 4.43 -36.19
CA VAL A 172 4.04 4.61 -36.73
C VAL A 172 3.79 6.07 -37.07
N ARG A 173 4.20 7.01 -36.20
CA ARG A 173 4.09 8.44 -36.47
C ARG A 173 4.87 8.84 -37.72
N SER A 174 6.15 8.45 -37.84
CA SER A 174 6.95 8.78 -39.03
C SER A 174 6.33 8.23 -40.31
N LEU A 175 5.80 7.00 -40.28
CA LEU A 175 5.12 6.43 -41.43
C LEU A 175 3.81 7.19 -41.77
N LEU A 176 3.04 7.61 -40.77
CA LEU A 176 1.86 8.43 -40.97
C LEU A 176 2.21 9.78 -41.59
N GLU A 177 3.28 10.43 -41.10
CA GLU A 177 3.78 11.70 -41.65
C GLU A 177 4.19 11.54 -43.13
N GLU A 178 4.91 10.47 -43.48
CA GLU A 178 5.28 10.15 -44.88
C GLU A 178 4.06 9.94 -45.79
N ILE A 179 3.04 9.19 -45.32
CA ILE A 179 1.83 8.93 -46.11
C ILE A 179 1.01 10.23 -46.27
N GLN A 180 0.90 11.05 -45.22
CA GLN A 180 0.18 12.33 -45.26
C GLN A 180 0.74 13.31 -46.30
N LEU A 181 2.05 13.23 -46.62
CA LEU A 181 2.65 14.05 -47.68
C LEU A 181 2.16 13.67 -49.08
N SER A 182 1.66 12.44 -49.27
CA SER A 182 1.25 11.90 -50.57
C SER A 182 -0.25 11.64 -50.71
N VAL A 183 -0.97 11.53 -49.58
CA VAL A 183 -2.39 11.16 -49.53
C VAL A 183 -3.15 12.08 -48.59
N ASP A 184 -4.14 12.79 -49.14
CA ASP A 184 -5.09 13.61 -48.37
C ASP A 184 -6.31 12.76 -47.97
N ASP A 185 -6.17 12.00 -46.88
CA ASP A 185 -7.25 11.19 -46.29
C ASP A 185 -7.50 11.61 -44.83
N PRO A 186 -8.69 12.11 -44.46
CA PRO A 186 -9.00 12.55 -43.09
C PRO A 186 -8.91 11.43 -42.06
N ARG A 187 -8.94 10.16 -42.46
CA ARG A 187 -8.73 9.01 -41.56
C ARG A 187 -7.29 8.95 -41.05
N LEU A 188 -6.31 9.48 -41.79
CA LEU A 188 -4.91 9.54 -41.34
C LEU A 188 -4.76 10.46 -40.14
N LEU A 189 -5.48 11.59 -40.11
CA LEU A 189 -5.52 12.48 -38.95
C LEU A 189 -6.13 11.77 -37.72
N ALA A 190 -7.17 10.97 -37.94
CA ALA A 190 -7.81 10.21 -36.88
C ALA A 190 -6.94 9.04 -36.35
N LEU A 191 -6.01 8.52 -37.16
CA LEU A 191 -5.01 7.53 -36.76
C LEU A 191 -3.86 8.20 -36.00
N ASP A 192 -3.34 9.31 -36.51
CA ASP A 192 -2.29 10.08 -35.86
C ASP A 192 -2.72 10.56 -34.46
N PHE A 193 -3.94 11.06 -34.33
CA PHE A 193 -4.52 11.40 -33.03
C PHE A 193 -4.55 10.21 -32.05
N ARG A 194 -4.93 9.01 -32.51
CA ARG A 194 -4.92 7.80 -31.67
C ARG A 194 -3.50 7.37 -31.31
N ASN A 195 -2.55 7.53 -32.23
CA ASN A 195 -1.15 7.25 -31.99
C ASN A 195 -0.59 8.18 -30.91
N GLU A 196 -0.87 9.48 -30.99
CA GLU A 196 -0.47 10.48 -29.99
C GLU A 196 -1.12 10.23 -28.62
N LEU A 197 -2.41 9.87 -28.57
CA LEU A 197 -3.07 9.44 -27.32
C LEU A 197 -2.35 8.25 -26.68
N THR A 198 -1.94 7.28 -27.49
CA THR A 198 -1.24 6.07 -27.01
C THR A 198 0.18 6.42 -26.56
N LEU A 199 0.88 7.26 -27.32
CA LEU A 199 2.23 7.73 -27.00
C LEU A 199 2.25 8.41 -25.64
N ARG A 200 1.29 9.31 -25.36
CA ARG A 200 1.12 9.96 -24.05
C ARG A 200 0.93 8.94 -22.92
N ARG A 201 0.11 7.92 -23.12
CA ARG A 201 -0.10 6.87 -22.10
C ARG A 201 1.21 6.16 -21.80
N VAL A 202 1.99 5.84 -22.83
CA VAL A 202 3.31 5.22 -22.69
C VAL A 202 4.30 6.15 -21.99
N GLN A 203 4.31 7.45 -22.30
CA GLN A 203 5.15 8.44 -21.59
C GLN A 203 4.83 8.48 -20.09
N SER A 204 3.55 8.40 -19.73
CA SER A 204 3.12 8.40 -18.32
C SER A 204 3.61 7.15 -17.59
N LEU A 205 3.57 5.99 -18.25
CA LEU A 205 4.16 4.75 -17.73
C LEU A 205 5.69 4.83 -17.64
N ALA A 206 6.36 5.53 -18.57
CA ALA A 206 7.79 5.79 -18.51
C ALA A 206 8.13 6.62 -17.26
N VAL A 207 7.37 7.69 -16.98
CA VAL A 207 7.55 8.50 -15.76
C VAL A 207 7.37 7.68 -14.49
N LEU A 208 6.27 6.93 -14.37
CA LEU A 208 6.01 6.07 -13.20
C LEU A 208 7.12 5.05 -12.94
N SER A 209 7.73 4.59 -14.02
CA SER A 209 8.79 3.59 -13.96
C SER A 209 10.18 4.22 -13.79
N GLY A 210 10.28 5.55 -13.68
CA GLY A 210 11.53 6.29 -13.48
C GLY A 210 12.36 6.47 -14.75
N ALA A 211 11.80 6.19 -15.93
CA ALA A 211 12.42 6.49 -17.21
C ALA A 211 12.17 7.95 -17.61
N TRP A 212 13.02 8.47 -18.50
CA TRP A 212 12.89 9.83 -19.00
C TRP A 212 11.59 10.01 -19.81
N PRO A 213 10.77 11.05 -19.55
CA PRO A 213 9.41 11.17 -20.09
C PRO A 213 9.28 11.38 -21.61
N GLY A 214 10.34 11.73 -22.33
CA GLY A 214 10.20 11.99 -23.77
C GLY A 214 11.28 12.85 -24.40
N MET A 215 10.86 13.70 -25.34
CA MET A 215 11.76 14.49 -26.18
C MET A 215 12.15 15.79 -25.50
N THR A 216 13.40 16.22 -25.70
CA THR A 216 13.84 17.57 -25.33
C THR A 216 13.04 18.58 -26.16
N ARG A 217 12.35 19.50 -25.49
CA ARG A 217 11.68 20.64 -26.13
C ARG A 217 12.56 21.87 -26.02
N GLU A 218 12.33 22.82 -26.92
CA GLU A 218 12.82 24.19 -26.77
C GLU A 218 11.98 24.96 -25.74
N ASP A 219 12.39 26.17 -25.42
CA ASP A 219 11.58 27.10 -24.61
C ASP A 219 10.21 27.26 -25.27
N SER A 220 9.16 26.86 -24.57
CA SER A 220 7.83 26.68 -25.15
C SER A 220 6.82 27.63 -24.51
N PRO A 221 6.09 28.47 -25.28
CA PRO A 221 5.07 29.36 -24.74
C PRO A 221 4.04 28.60 -23.90
N LEU A 222 3.67 29.12 -22.71
CA LEU A 222 2.79 28.41 -21.79
C LEU A 222 1.40 28.15 -22.41
N ALA A 223 0.87 29.14 -23.14
CA ALA A 223 -0.40 29.00 -23.85
C ALA A 223 -0.36 27.88 -24.91
N GLU A 224 0.77 27.71 -25.60
CA GLU A 224 0.95 26.64 -26.57
C GLU A 224 1.09 25.27 -25.91
N LEU A 225 1.77 25.19 -24.77
CA LEU A 225 1.83 23.96 -23.98
C LEU A 225 0.43 23.52 -23.54
N CYS A 226 -0.42 24.44 -23.10
CA CYS A 226 -1.81 24.13 -22.72
C CYS A 226 -2.62 23.61 -23.93
N VAL A 227 -2.51 24.24 -25.10
CA VAL A 227 -3.18 23.78 -26.32
C VAL A 227 -2.64 22.41 -26.78
N GLY A 228 -1.32 22.22 -26.72
CA GLY A 228 -0.68 20.95 -27.04
C GLY A 228 -1.05 19.83 -26.06
N ALA A 229 -1.29 20.15 -24.80
CA ALA A 229 -1.82 19.20 -23.82
C ALA A 229 -3.31 18.89 -24.10
N GLN A 230 -4.12 19.90 -24.42
CA GLN A 230 -5.52 19.75 -24.82
C GLN A 230 -5.65 18.82 -26.03
N SER A 231 -4.81 18.96 -27.06
CA SER A 231 -4.88 18.13 -28.26
C SER A 231 -4.54 16.66 -28.03
N ARG A 232 -4.05 16.29 -26.84
CA ARG A 232 -3.66 14.93 -26.45
C ARG A 232 -4.61 14.29 -25.45
N VAL A 233 -5.84 14.82 -25.28
CA VAL A 233 -6.84 14.23 -24.38
C VAL A 233 -8.15 13.95 -25.09
N ALA A 234 -8.84 12.90 -24.64
CA ALA A 234 -10.21 12.65 -25.06
C ALA A 234 -11.12 13.78 -24.54
N GLY A 235 -12.11 14.19 -25.34
CA GLY A 235 -13.00 15.29 -24.98
C GLY A 235 -12.37 16.68 -25.11
N TYR A 236 -11.26 16.82 -25.82
CA TYR A 236 -10.54 18.10 -26.02
C TYR A 236 -11.44 19.27 -26.48
N ALA A 237 -12.49 18.98 -27.26
CA ALA A 237 -13.43 19.97 -27.77
C ALA A 237 -14.24 20.68 -26.67
N ARG A 238 -14.24 20.16 -25.44
CA ARG A 238 -14.95 20.76 -24.28
C ARG A 238 -14.05 21.59 -23.37
N ILE A 239 -12.75 21.65 -23.69
CA ILE A 239 -11.76 22.38 -22.90
C ILE A 239 -11.71 23.82 -23.41
N GLU A 240 -12.00 24.77 -22.53
CA GLU A 240 -12.02 26.20 -22.83
C GLU A 240 -10.84 26.88 -22.14
N ILE A 241 -9.86 27.30 -22.93
CA ILE A 241 -8.63 27.93 -22.42
C ILE A 241 -8.78 29.45 -22.49
N THR A 242 -8.71 30.11 -21.33
CA THR A 242 -8.67 31.56 -21.19
C THR A 242 -7.26 31.98 -20.77
N ASN A 243 -6.70 32.95 -21.48
CA ASN A 243 -5.34 33.43 -21.26
C ASN A 243 -5.36 34.80 -20.55
N HIS A 244 -4.95 34.84 -19.29
CA HIS A 244 -4.79 36.07 -18.49
C HIS A 244 -3.31 36.41 -18.21
N LEU A 245 -2.38 35.86 -19.01
CA LEU A 245 -0.96 36.21 -18.92
C LEU A 245 -0.75 37.67 -19.33
N ARG A 246 0.07 38.42 -18.57
CA ARG A 246 0.45 39.79 -18.92
C ARG A 246 1.42 39.80 -20.09
N GLU A 247 2.35 38.85 -20.09
CA GLU A 247 3.31 38.62 -21.15
C GLU A 247 2.84 37.48 -22.08
N PRO A 248 2.42 37.76 -23.34
CA PRO A 248 1.91 36.74 -24.27
C PRO A 248 2.94 35.66 -24.62
N ARG A 249 4.23 36.00 -24.49
CA ARG A 249 5.39 35.15 -24.80
C ARG A 249 6.00 34.50 -23.56
N LEU A 250 5.29 34.54 -22.43
CA LEU A 250 5.70 33.81 -21.25
C LEU A 250 5.76 32.31 -21.58
N ALA A 251 6.94 31.75 -21.42
CA ALA A 251 7.28 30.41 -21.83
C ALA A 251 7.85 29.62 -20.67
N VAL A 252 7.75 28.29 -20.76
CA VAL A 252 8.42 27.36 -19.87
C VAL A 252 9.77 27.01 -20.48
N ALA A 253 10.82 27.10 -19.66
CA ALA A 253 12.18 26.76 -20.08
C ALA A 253 12.26 25.32 -20.60
N ALA A 254 13.09 25.10 -21.62
CA ALA A 254 13.32 23.82 -22.31
C ALA A 254 13.41 22.61 -21.36
N ARG A 255 14.13 22.77 -20.24
CA ARG A 255 14.34 21.72 -19.22
C ARG A 255 13.06 21.22 -18.53
N ALA A 256 11.99 22.03 -18.51
CA ALA A 256 10.74 21.74 -17.82
C ALA A 256 9.52 21.69 -18.77
N ALA A 257 9.66 22.10 -20.03
CA ALA A 257 8.55 22.19 -20.98
C ALA A 257 7.85 20.85 -21.24
N GLU A 258 8.60 19.75 -21.48
CA GLU A 258 7.99 18.41 -21.67
C GLU A 258 7.34 17.88 -20.38
N PRO A 259 8.01 17.90 -19.21
CA PRO A 259 7.37 17.54 -17.93
C PRO A 259 6.07 18.29 -17.66
N VAL A 260 6.04 19.61 -17.91
CA VAL A 260 4.84 20.43 -17.73
C VAL A 260 3.76 20.03 -18.73
N ALA A 261 4.11 19.75 -19.99
CA ALA A 261 3.14 19.27 -20.99
C ALA A 261 2.48 17.95 -20.57
N ILE A 262 3.27 17.01 -20.04
CA ILE A 262 2.77 15.71 -19.54
C ILE A 262 1.86 15.93 -18.33
N ALA A 263 2.27 16.74 -17.36
CA ALA A 263 1.47 17.04 -16.18
C ALA A 263 0.13 17.72 -16.56
N LEU A 264 0.16 18.69 -17.47
CA LEU A 264 -1.05 19.33 -18.00
C LEU A 264 -1.96 18.32 -18.70
N ALA A 265 -1.39 17.44 -19.52
CA ALA A 265 -2.19 16.44 -20.21
C ALA A 265 -2.82 15.44 -19.22
N GLU A 266 -2.14 15.06 -18.14
CA GLU A 266 -2.71 14.24 -17.05
C GLU A 266 -3.82 14.96 -16.29
N ILE A 267 -3.64 16.24 -15.96
CA ILE A 267 -4.68 17.05 -15.32
C ILE A 267 -5.93 17.14 -16.23
N LEU A 268 -5.75 17.51 -17.50
CA LEU A 268 -6.85 17.66 -18.45
C LEU A 268 -7.55 16.33 -18.73
N GLY A 269 -6.79 15.22 -18.81
CA GLY A 269 -7.33 13.88 -19.00
C GLY A 269 -8.18 13.42 -17.81
N ASN A 270 -7.78 13.75 -16.58
CA ASN A 270 -8.59 13.50 -15.39
C ASN A 270 -9.86 14.37 -15.41
N ALA A 271 -9.71 15.67 -15.64
CA ALA A 271 -10.85 16.60 -15.67
C ALA A 271 -11.92 16.17 -16.70
N THR A 272 -11.52 15.77 -17.92
CA THR A 272 -12.49 15.35 -18.95
C THR A 272 -13.07 13.96 -18.71
N ALA A 273 -12.35 13.06 -18.04
CA ALA A 273 -12.80 11.70 -17.75
C ALA A 273 -13.82 11.64 -16.60
N TYR A 274 -13.66 12.48 -15.57
CA TYR A 274 -14.56 12.54 -14.41
C TYR A 274 -15.69 13.57 -14.55
N SER A 275 -15.72 14.31 -15.66
CA SER A 275 -16.80 15.23 -16.01
C SER A 275 -17.82 14.60 -16.94
N HIS A 276 -19.09 15.01 -16.83
CA HIS A 276 -20.13 14.61 -17.76
C HIS A 276 -19.77 15.03 -19.21
N PRO A 277 -20.13 14.25 -20.25
CA PRO A 277 -19.80 14.59 -21.64
C PRO A 277 -20.38 15.92 -22.15
N GLU A 278 -21.38 16.47 -21.47
CA GLU A 278 -22.00 17.77 -21.82
C GLU A 278 -21.42 18.95 -21.04
N THR A 279 -20.62 18.70 -19.99
CA THR A 279 -20.00 19.76 -19.21
C THR A 279 -18.66 20.19 -19.80
N ARG A 280 -18.32 21.46 -19.55
CA ARG A 280 -17.08 22.10 -20.00
C ARG A 280 -16.01 21.95 -18.94
N VAL A 281 -14.75 21.95 -19.38
CA VAL A 281 -13.58 22.04 -18.51
C VAL A 281 -12.95 23.41 -18.77
N VAL A 282 -12.90 24.25 -17.75
CA VAL A 282 -12.39 25.62 -17.88
C VAL A 282 -10.92 25.64 -17.48
N VAL A 283 -10.06 26.17 -18.34
CA VAL A 283 -8.62 26.31 -18.09
C VAL A 283 -8.28 27.80 -18.08
N SER A 284 -7.72 28.29 -16.99
CA SER A 284 -7.24 29.66 -16.87
C SER A 284 -5.72 29.69 -16.73
N LEU A 285 -5.06 30.52 -17.55
CA LEU A 285 -3.64 30.83 -17.40
C LEU A 285 -3.50 32.16 -16.68
N GLU A 286 -2.96 32.13 -15.46
CA GLU A 286 -2.81 33.31 -14.61
C GLU A 286 -1.33 33.62 -14.40
N GLN A 287 -0.98 34.91 -14.36
CA GLN A 287 0.39 35.34 -14.06
C GLN A 287 0.45 36.10 -12.73
N GLY A 288 1.06 35.47 -11.72
CA GLY A 288 1.30 36.05 -10.42
C GLY A 288 2.61 36.86 -10.37
N SER A 289 2.98 37.32 -9.18
CA SER A 289 4.31 37.91 -8.92
C SER A 289 5.40 36.85 -8.78
N SER A 290 5.04 35.64 -8.34
CA SER A 290 5.96 34.52 -8.08
C SER A 290 6.09 33.52 -9.24
N GLY A 291 5.49 33.82 -10.40
CA GLY A 291 5.47 32.93 -11.56
C GLY A 291 4.11 32.88 -12.25
N ALA A 292 3.74 31.71 -12.76
CA ALA A 292 2.48 31.46 -13.47
C ALA A 292 1.70 30.30 -12.86
N LEU A 293 0.38 30.33 -13.04
CA LEU A 293 -0.54 29.27 -12.63
C LEU A 293 -1.35 28.82 -13.83
N VAL A 294 -1.58 27.52 -13.93
CA VAL A 294 -2.61 26.95 -14.79
C VAL A 294 -3.68 26.35 -13.88
N VAL A 295 -4.86 26.96 -13.89
CA VAL A 295 -6.02 26.55 -13.09
C VAL A 295 -6.97 25.80 -14.00
N VAL A 296 -7.30 24.56 -13.63
CA VAL A 296 -8.25 23.72 -14.37
C VAL A 296 -9.43 23.44 -13.46
N ASP A 297 -10.60 23.92 -13.85
CA ASP A 297 -11.87 23.69 -13.17
C ASP A 297 -12.70 22.69 -13.96
N ASP A 298 -13.05 21.58 -13.31
CA ASP A 298 -14.00 20.61 -13.83
C ASP A 298 -15.37 20.71 -13.14
N MET A 299 -16.37 20.10 -13.78
CA MET A 299 -17.75 20.01 -13.32
C MET A 299 -18.14 18.53 -13.16
N GLY A 300 -17.24 17.76 -12.54
CA GLY A 300 -17.38 16.33 -12.33
C GLY A 300 -18.01 15.94 -11.01
N VAL A 301 -17.80 14.69 -10.62
CA VAL A 301 -18.35 14.07 -9.40
C VAL A 301 -17.72 14.58 -8.09
N GLY A 302 -16.63 15.34 -8.16
CA GLY A 302 -15.88 15.80 -7.00
C GLY A 302 -15.04 14.68 -6.35
N MET A 303 -14.53 14.96 -5.15
CA MET A 303 -13.75 14.02 -4.34
C MET A 303 -14.12 14.17 -2.87
N GLU A 304 -14.23 13.04 -2.17
CA GLU A 304 -14.40 13.02 -0.72
C GLU A 304 -13.12 13.51 0.00
N PRO A 305 -13.20 13.98 1.26
CA PRO A 305 -12.04 14.51 2.00
C PRO A 305 -10.83 13.57 2.03
N ASP A 306 -11.04 12.28 2.31
CA ASP A 306 -9.98 11.26 2.34
C ASP A 306 -9.34 11.05 0.94
N GLN A 307 -10.13 11.23 -0.13
CA GLN A 307 -9.63 11.15 -1.51
C GLN A 307 -8.80 12.38 -1.87
N LEU A 308 -9.21 13.57 -1.43
CA LEU A 308 -8.44 14.80 -1.60
C LEU A 308 -7.12 14.76 -0.83
N GLU A 309 -7.11 14.22 0.38
CA GLU A 309 -5.89 14.02 1.17
C GLU A 309 -4.92 13.09 0.43
N ARG A 310 -5.40 11.91 0.00
CA ARG A 310 -4.59 10.98 -0.80
C ARG A 310 -4.09 11.60 -2.11
N ALA A 311 -4.92 12.37 -2.80
CA ALA A 311 -4.51 13.09 -4.01
C ALA A 311 -3.41 14.12 -3.69
N GLY A 312 -3.53 14.84 -2.57
CA GLY A 312 -2.52 15.76 -2.06
C GLY A 312 -1.17 15.07 -1.82
N ASP A 313 -1.17 13.93 -1.11
CA ASP A 313 0.04 13.15 -0.84
C ASP A 313 0.74 12.68 -2.12
N LEU A 314 -0.05 12.23 -3.11
CA LEU A 314 0.47 11.81 -4.41
C LEU A 314 1.07 13.00 -5.19
N LEU A 315 0.43 14.17 -5.14
CA LEU A 315 0.85 15.37 -5.87
C LEU A 315 2.05 16.09 -5.24
N ASP A 316 2.24 15.98 -3.93
CA ASP A 316 3.41 16.55 -3.23
C ASP A 316 4.70 15.79 -3.58
N GLY A 317 4.57 14.51 -3.97
CA GLY A 317 5.68 13.68 -4.47
C GLY A 317 6.75 13.34 -3.42
N GLN A 318 6.55 13.69 -2.15
CA GLN A 318 7.51 13.44 -1.08
C GLN A 318 7.57 11.97 -0.69
N ALA A 319 6.40 11.32 -0.60
CA ALA A 319 6.32 9.90 -0.33
C ALA A 319 6.78 9.08 -1.56
N GLU A 320 7.45 7.96 -1.31
CA GLU A 320 7.72 7.01 -2.39
C GLU A 320 6.41 6.36 -2.83
N VAL A 321 6.07 6.50 -4.12
CA VAL A 321 4.88 5.88 -4.70
C VAL A 321 5.24 4.51 -5.24
N LEU A 322 4.76 3.45 -4.59
CA LEU A 322 4.85 2.08 -5.10
C LEU A 322 3.78 1.85 -6.17
N LEU A 323 4.17 1.27 -7.31
CA LEU A 323 3.24 0.89 -8.38
C LEU A 323 2.16 -0.07 -7.87
N THR A 324 2.53 -0.94 -6.93
CA THR A 324 1.62 -1.91 -6.30
C THR A 324 0.55 -1.27 -5.41
N GLU A 325 0.68 0.03 -5.08
CA GLU A 325 -0.25 0.78 -4.21
C GLU A 325 -1.16 1.76 -4.98
N LEU A 326 -1.10 1.76 -6.31
CA LEU A 326 -1.92 2.63 -7.16
C LEU A 326 -3.35 2.10 -7.39
N GLY A 327 -3.70 0.95 -6.82
CA GLY A 327 -5.02 0.34 -6.95
C GLY A 327 -5.19 -0.53 -8.20
N ASP A 328 -6.41 -1.05 -8.39
CA ASP A 328 -6.82 -1.89 -9.51
C ASP A 328 -8.15 -1.40 -10.11
N PRO A 329 -8.15 -0.80 -11.32
CA PRO A 329 -6.99 -0.52 -12.16
C PRO A 329 -6.09 0.59 -11.58
N PRO A 330 -4.77 0.62 -11.90
CA PRO A 330 -3.85 1.62 -11.36
C PRO A 330 -4.22 3.07 -11.68
N GLN A 331 -4.44 3.88 -10.66
CA GLN A 331 -4.74 5.31 -10.75
C GLN A 331 -3.47 6.15 -10.77
N ALA A 332 -2.75 6.12 -11.89
CA ALA A 332 -1.42 6.70 -12.01
C ALA A 332 -1.35 8.22 -12.16
N GLY A 333 -2.44 8.89 -12.56
CA GLY A 333 -2.40 10.28 -13.02
C GLY A 333 -1.74 11.25 -12.03
N PHE A 334 -2.21 11.28 -10.78
CA PHE A 334 -1.63 12.15 -9.75
C PHE A 334 -0.23 11.74 -9.32
N ALA A 335 0.07 10.45 -9.28
CA ALA A 335 1.43 9.97 -9.00
C ALA A 335 2.43 10.44 -10.06
N VAL A 336 2.07 10.38 -11.35
CA VAL A 336 2.88 10.92 -12.45
C VAL A 336 3.13 12.40 -12.26
N ILE A 337 2.07 13.18 -11.97
CA ILE A 337 2.19 14.63 -11.78
C ILE A 337 3.12 14.93 -10.59
N GLY A 338 2.96 14.25 -9.45
CA GLY A 338 3.79 14.48 -8.27
C GLY A 338 5.27 14.12 -8.48
N LEU A 339 5.55 13.02 -9.20
CA LEU A 339 6.91 12.66 -9.59
C LEU A 339 7.56 13.76 -10.45
N LEU A 340 6.82 14.30 -11.43
CA LEU A 340 7.32 15.39 -12.28
C LEU A 340 7.49 16.70 -11.50
N CYS A 341 6.54 17.03 -10.61
CA CYS A 341 6.63 18.19 -9.72
C CYS A 341 7.93 18.16 -8.92
N ARG A 342 8.18 17.03 -8.24
CA ARG A 342 9.39 16.82 -7.43
C ARG A 342 10.67 16.88 -8.27
N GLN A 343 10.68 16.24 -9.43
CA GLN A 343 11.89 16.13 -10.25
C GLN A 343 12.27 17.45 -10.93
N PHE A 344 11.28 18.25 -11.35
CA PHE A 344 11.51 19.45 -12.18
C PHE A 344 11.24 20.76 -11.45
N GLY A 345 10.79 20.72 -10.19
CA GLY A 345 10.69 21.89 -9.32
C GLY A 345 9.44 22.76 -9.56
N PHE A 346 8.37 22.20 -10.12
CA PHE A 346 7.05 22.82 -10.14
C PHE A 346 6.12 22.15 -9.13
N GLY A 347 4.91 22.69 -8.92
CA GLY A 347 3.97 22.12 -7.96
C GLY A 347 2.58 21.94 -8.54
N CYS A 348 1.81 21.02 -7.98
CA CYS A 348 0.39 20.83 -8.31
C CYS A 348 -0.39 20.63 -7.01
N ARG A 349 -1.61 21.16 -6.94
CA ARG A 349 -2.54 20.85 -5.86
C ARG A 349 -3.95 20.70 -6.43
N VAL A 350 -4.80 20.00 -5.70
CA VAL A 350 -6.23 19.90 -6.00
C VAL A 350 -7.06 20.41 -4.83
N GLU A 351 -8.20 21.01 -5.14
CA GLU A 351 -9.19 21.50 -4.18
C GLU A 351 -10.60 21.34 -4.77
N PRO A 352 -11.68 21.41 -3.95
CA PRO A 352 -13.04 21.41 -4.49
C PRO A 352 -13.27 22.56 -5.47
N SER A 353 -13.83 22.25 -6.64
CA SER A 353 -14.20 23.26 -7.64
C SER A 353 -15.47 23.99 -7.20
N PRO A 354 -15.60 25.29 -7.49
CA PRO A 354 -16.85 26.03 -7.28
C PRO A 354 -18.04 25.47 -8.08
N TYR A 355 -17.78 24.64 -9.09
CA TYR A 355 -18.81 23.97 -9.89
C TYR A 355 -19.20 22.58 -9.37
N GLY A 356 -18.72 22.19 -8.18
CA GLY A 356 -19.01 20.90 -7.54
C GLY A 356 -18.08 19.75 -7.94
N GLY A 357 -17.17 19.99 -8.90
CA GLY A 357 -16.14 19.04 -9.32
C GLY A 357 -14.81 19.22 -8.58
N VAL A 358 -13.70 19.06 -9.29
CA VAL A 358 -12.35 19.29 -8.77
C VAL A 358 -11.67 20.46 -9.51
N ARG A 359 -10.92 21.26 -8.75
CA ARG A 359 -10.02 22.29 -9.25
C ARG A 359 -8.58 21.81 -9.10
N ALA A 360 -7.86 21.68 -10.21
CA ALA A 360 -6.43 21.44 -10.20
C ALA A 360 -5.65 22.73 -10.47
N ILE A 361 -4.62 23.01 -9.67
CA ILE A 361 -3.79 24.20 -9.79
C ILE A 361 -2.34 23.77 -9.98
N LEU A 362 -1.84 23.94 -11.21
CA LEU A 362 -0.44 23.74 -11.56
C LEU A 362 0.31 25.06 -11.36
N ARG A 363 1.29 25.08 -10.46
CA ARG A 363 2.12 26.25 -10.15
C ARG A 363 3.49 26.12 -10.80
N LEU A 364 3.81 27.07 -11.67
CA LEU A 364 5.11 27.21 -12.32
C LEU A 364 5.86 28.38 -11.68
N PRO A 365 6.92 28.12 -10.90
CA PRO A 365 7.67 29.19 -10.26
C PRO A 365 8.52 29.94 -11.29
N ALA A 366 8.87 31.20 -10.99
CA ALA A 366 9.52 32.11 -11.93
C ALA A 366 10.84 31.57 -12.51
N GLU A 367 11.57 30.72 -11.79
CA GLU A 367 12.84 30.13 -12.21
C GLU A 367 12.67 29.15 -13.39
N LEU A 368 11.47 28.61 -13.60
CA LEU A 368 11.12 27.75 -14.73
C LEU A 368 10.54 28.53 -15.92
N LEU A 369 10.33 29.84 -15.77
CA LEU A 369 9.72 30.69 -16.78
C LEU A 369 10.76 31.54 -17.49
N THR A 370 10.52 31.78 -18.76
CA THR A 370 11.35 32.60 -19.65
C THR A 370 10.44 33.35 -20.62
N LEU A 371 11.04 34.16 -21.49
CA LEU A 371 10.35 34.79 -22.61
C LEU A 371 10.91 34.23 -23.90
N THR A 372 10.05 33.74 -24.78
CA THR A 372 10.47 33.30 -26.12
C THR A 372 10.78 34.48 -27.04
N ASP A 373 11.63 34.22 -28.04
CA ASP A 373 12.04 35.23 -29.02
C ASP A 373 10.82 35.94 -29.63
N PRO A 374 10.74 37.29 -29.57
CA PRO A 374 9.66 38.04 -30.20
C PRO A 374 9.54 37.85 -31.72
N ALA A 375 10.60 37.39 -32.40
CA ALA A 375 10.58 37.09 -33.82
C ALA A 375 10.00 35.71 -34.16
N ALA A 376 9.96 34.78 -33.20
CA ALA A 376 9.37 33.46 -33.42
C ALA A 376 7.84 33.57 -33.53
N PRO A 377 7.21 32.95 -34.56
CA PRO A 377 5.76 32.94 -34.68
C PRO A 377 5.15 32.09 -33.55
N LEU A 378 4.14 32.65 -32.87
CA LEU A 378 3.31 31.87 -31.96
C LEU A 378 2.31 31.04 -32.76
N SER A 379 1.93 29.88 -32.24
CA SER A 379 0.88 29.04 -32.81
C SER A 379 -0.42 29.82 -32.98
N ALA A 380 -1.03 29.73 -34.16
CA ALA A 380 -2.32 30.37 -34.44
C ALA A 380 -3.46 29.83 -33.57
N LEU A 381 -3.28 28.64 -32.99
CA LEU A 381 -4.25 27.99 -32.10
C LEU A 381 -4.12 28.45 -30.64
N ALA A 382 -3.02 29.11 -30.27
CA ALA A 382 -2.82 29.57 -28.90
C ALA A 382 -3.74 30.75 -28.57
N PRO A 383 -4.49 30.71 -27.45
CA PRO A 383 -5.35 31.81 -27.04
C PRO A 383 -4.49 33.05 -26.73
N ARG A 384 -4.88 34.20 -27.29
CA ARG A 384 -4.25 35.49 -26.99
C ARG A 384 -4.67 36.00 -25.61
N PRO A 385 -3.82 36.76 -24.90
CA PRO A 385 -4.21 37.37 -23.64
C PRO A 385 -5.47 38.25 -23.74
N VAL A 386 -6.37 38.09 -22.78
CA VAL A 386 -7.58 38.91 -22.66
C VAL A 386 -7.18 40.37 -22.47
N GLY A 387 -7.74 41.27 -23.30
CA GLY A 387 -7.42 42.70 -23.30
C GLY A 387 -6.42 43.17 -24.36
N GLN A 388 -5.78 42.26 -25.11
CA GLN A 388 -4.93 42.59 -26.27
C GLN A 388 -5.66 42.47 -27.63
N GLY A 389 -6.98 42.49 -27.61
CA GLY A 389 -7.78 42.67 -28.83
C GLY A 389 -7.65 44.10 -29.33
N ALA A 390 -6.69 44.38 -30.20
CA ALA A 390 -6.75 45.58 -31.01
C ALA A 390 -8.04 45.51 -31.85
N PRO A 391 -8.94 46.52 -31.81
CA PRO A 391 -9.93 46.63 -32.86
C PRO A 391 -9.15 46.89 -34.15
N VAL A 392 -9.25 45.98 -35.11
CA VAL A 392 -8.89 46.26 -36.50
C VAL A 392 -9.94 47.26 -36.99
N PHE A 393 -9.73 48.54 -36.70
CA PHE A 393 -10.32 49.60 -37.51
C PHE A 393 -9.49 49.65 -38.77
N ASP A 394 -10.11 49.23 -39.87
CA ASP A 394 -9.64 49.48 -41.21
C ASP A 394 -9.41 50.99 -41.36
N ALA A 395 -8.13 51.38 -41.45
CA ALA A 395 -7.73 52.77 -41.64
C ALA A 395 -7.87 53.13 -43.12
N GLY A 396 -9.12 53.20 -43.57
CA GLY A 396 -9.55 53.85 -44.80
C GLY A 396 -10.42 55.06 -44.45
N ASP A 397 -10.00 56.23 -44.94
CA ASP A 397 -10.69 57.53 -44.90
C ASP A 397 -10.62 58.37 -43.61
N ALA A 398 -9.61 59.24 -43.64
CA ALA A 398 -9.59 60.66 -43.22
C ALA A 398 -10.63 61.16 -42.20
N LEU A 399 -10.10 61.70 -41.10
CA LEU A 399 -10.78 62.54 -40.11
C LEU A 399 -11.63 63.65 -40.78
N PRO A 400 -12.93 63.78 -40.48
CA PRO A 400 -13.73 64.87 -41.01
C PRO A 400 -13.44 66.17 -40.25
N THR A 401 -12.98 67.18 -40.99
CA THR A 401 -12.82 68.56 -40.53
C THR A 401 -14.17 69.21 -40.24
N ARG A 402 -14.26 69.86 -39.07
CA ARG A 402 -15.47 70.48 -38.52
C ARG A 402 -15.87 71.73 -39.32
N LYS A 403 -16.82 71.62 -40.26
CA LYS A 403 -17.51 72.77 -40.84
C LYS A 403 -18.78 73.11 -40.06
N ARG A 404 -18.79 74.30 -39.47
CA ARG A 404 -19.90 74.90 -38.72
C ARG A 404 -21.06 75.19 -39.68
N ARG A 405 -22.24 74.60 -39.44
CA ARG A 405 -23.51 74.94 -40.12
C ARG A 405 -24.60 75.25 -39.08
N ALA A 406 -25.37 76.29 -39.40
CA ALA A 406 -26.42 76.93 -38.61
C ALA A 406 -27.62 76.00 -38.28
N PRO A 407 -28.46 76.33 -37.28
CA PRO A 407 -29.42 75.41 -36.71
C PRO A 407 -30.62 75.19 -37.63
N ARG A 408 -31.03 73.93 -37.81
CA ARG A 408 -32.21 73.54 -38.59
C ARG A 408 -33.23 72.83 -37.69
N VAL A 409 -34.46 73.33 -37.76
CA VAL A 409 -35.70 72.92 -37.08
C VAL A 409 -35.99 71.41 -37.22
N PRO A 410 -36.55 70.73 -36.18
CA PRO A 410 -36.81 69.30 -36.21
C PRO A 410 -37.96 68.95 -37.16
N ARG A 411 -37.77 67.90 -37.97
CA ARG A 411 -38.82 67.25 -38.77
C ARG A 411 -38.95 65.79 -38.34
N GLN A 412 -40.21 65.37 -38.31
CA GLN A 412 -40.79 64.16 -37.75
C GLN A 412 -40.31 62.85 -38.41
N ASP A 413 -40.52 61.78 -37.64
CA ASP A 413 -40.18 60.38 -37.85
C ASP A 413 -40.64 59.75 -39.17
N ALA A 414 -39.81 58.83 -39.68
CA ALA A 414 -40.20 57.75 -40.59
C ALA A 414 -39.44 56.46 -40.20
N PRO A 415 -40.08 55.27 -40.26
CA PRO A 415 -39.57 54.03 -39.68
C PRO A 415 -38.52 53.32 -40.56
N SER A 416 -37.64 52.57 -39.89
CA SER A 416 -36.58 51.74 -40.48
C SER A 416 -37.13 50.42 -41.07
N PRO A 417 -36.57 49.88 -42.17
CA PRO A 417 -36.97 48.56 -42.70
C PRO A 417 -36.37 47.40 -41.89
N LEU A 418 -37.14 46.31 -41.80
CA LEU A 418 -36.78 45.00 -41.22
C LEU A 418 -35.78 44.21 -42.11
N PRO A 419 -35.00 43.27 -41.54
CA PRO A 419 -34.11 42.39 -42.30
C PRO A 419 -34.85 41.24 -43.00
N ALA A 420 -34.33 40.81 -44.15
CA ALA A 420 -34.90 39.79 -45.04
C ALA A 420 -34.83 38.35 -44.47
N PRO A 421 -35.74 37.44 -44.89
CA PRO A 421 -35.81 36.08 -44.36
C PRO A 421 -34.78 35.12 -44.98
N ALA A 422 -34.27 34.20 -44.15
CA ALA A 422 -33.43 33.08 -44.54
C ALA A 422 -34.18 32.08 -45.43
N GLY A 423 -33.49 31.57 -46.47
CA GLY A 423 -34.06 30.67 -47.47
C GLY A 423 -34.63 29.37 -46.90
N THR A 424 -35.79 28.98 -47.41
CA THR A 424 -36.53 27.76 -47.10
C THR A 424 -35.74 26.50 -47.50
N THR A 425 -35.46 25.63 -46.52
CA THR A 425 -35.07 24.23 -46.73
C THR A 425 -36.22 23.48 -47.40
N THR A 426 -35.96 22.91 -48.57
CA THR A 426 -36.96 22.09 -49.27
C THR A 426 -37.16 20.74 -48.56
N PRO A 427 -38.38 20.17 -48.57
CA PRO A 427 -38.69 18.88 -47.93
C PRO A 427 -37.80 17.74 -48.40
N ASP A 428 -37.29 17.79 -49.64
CA ASP A 428 -36.41 16.75 -50.19
C ASP A 428 -35.02 16.78 -49.56
N ARG A 429 -34.50 17.97 -49.20
CA ARG A 429 -33.20 18.09 -48.54
C ARG A 429 -33.25 17.59 -47.10
N ALA A 430 -34.38 17.78 -46.42
CA ALA A 430 -34.64 17.16 -45.13
C ALA A 430 -34.74 15.63 -45.26
N ARG A 431 -35.46 15.13 -46.27
CA ARG A 431 -35.65 13.68 -46.49
C ARG A 431 -34.33 12.96 -46.79
N SER A 432 -33.43 13.57 -47.57
CA SER A 432 -32.09 13.03 -47.83
C SER A 432 -31.22 13.00 -46.58
N ALA A 433 -31.28 14.02 -45.72
CA ALA A 433 -30.54 14.04 -44.45
C ALA A 433 -31.04 12.95 -43.48
N TRP A 434 -32.36 12.75 -43.40
CA TRP A 434 -32.97 11.69 -42.58
C TRP A 434 -32.66 10.29 -43.14
N SER A 435 -32.67 10.10 -44.46
CA SER A 435 -32.31 8.82 -45.08
C SER A 435 -30.84 8.46 -44.85
N ALA A 436 -29.92 9.44 -44.85
CA ALA A 436 -28.51 9.21 -44.55
C ALA A 436 -28.28 8.76 -43.10
N LEU A 437 -29.01 9.36 -42.14
CA LEU A 437 -28.98 9.00 -40.73
C LEU A 437 -29.55 7.59 -40.48
N GLN A 438 -30.63 7.22 -41.18
CA GLN A 438 -31.27 5.93 -41.03
C GLN A 438 -30.42 4.78 -41.62
N SER A 439 -29.72 5.03 -42.74
CA SER A 439 -28.77 4.08 -43.31
C SER A 439 -27.53 3.88 -42.42
N GLY A 440 -27.02 4.95 -41.79
CA GLY A 440 -25.89 4.87 -40.85
C GLY A 440 -26.21 4.05 -39.61
N THR A 441 -27.41 4.21 -39.06
CA THR A 441 -27.86 3.44 -37.87
C THR A 441 -28.18 1.99 -38.20
N ALA A 442 -28.70 1.68 -39.39
CA ALA A 442 -28.87 0.30 -39.85
C ALA A 442 -27.53 -0.42 -40.06
N ALA A 443 -26.56 0.23 -40.69
CA ALA A 443 -25.22 -0.32 -40.90
C ALA A 443 -24.48 -0.61 -39.58
N GLY A 444 -24.63 0.26 -38.58
CA GLY A 444 -24.07 0.06 -37.23
C GLY A 444 -24.65 -1.16 -36.51
N ARG A 445 -25.97 -1.40 -36.64
CA ARG A 445 -26.63 -2.58 -36.04
C ARG A 445 -26.23 -3.89 -36.72
N SER A 446 -26.15 -3.91 -38.05
CA SER A 446 -25.66 -5.10 -38.77
C SER A 446 -24.18 -5.39 -38.55
N ALA A 447 -23.38 -4.39 -38.17
CA ALA A 447 -21.99 -4.59 -37.76
C ALA A 447 -21.89 -5.22 -36.36
N ALA A 448 -22.79 -4.86 -35.44
CA ALA A 448 -22.85 -5.41 -34.09
C ALA A 448 -23.35 -6.87 -34.07
N ASP A 449 -24.31 -7.24 -34.92
CA ASP A 449 -24.79 -8.63 -35.01
C ASP A 449 -23.73 -9.59 -35.58
N ARG A 450 -22.86 -9.11 -36.48
CA ARG A 450 -21.76 -9.93 -37.03
C ARG A 450 -20.65 -10.23 -36.03
N THR A 451 -20.57 -9.48 -34.93
CA THR A 451 -19.60 -9.71 -33.85
C THR A 451 -20.12 -10.63 -32.73
N ALA A 452 -21.38 -11.10 -32.82
CA ALA A 452 -22.04 -11.88 -31.77
C ALA A 452 -22.34 -13.36 -32.11
N SER A 453 -21.74 -13.92 -33.17
CA SER A 453 -21.78 -15.38 -33.43
C SER A 453 -20.48 -16.05 -32.94
N PRO A 454 -20.52 -16.93 -31.92
CA PRO A 454 -19.39 -17.77 -31.58
C PRO A 454 -19.42 -19.03 -32.45
N GLU A 455 -18.55 -19.10 -33.47
CA GLU A 455 -18.13 -20.39 -34.01
C GLU A 455 -17.19 -21.04 -32.97
N GLY A 456 -17.71 -22.07 -32.28
CA GLY A 456 -16.94 -22.86 -31.32
C GLY A 456 -15.88 -23.73 -32.00
N PRO A 457 -14.72 -23.97 -31.35
CA PRO A 457 -13.66 -24.79 -31.92
C PRO A 457 -14.04 -26.27 -31.92
N ALA A 458 -13.73 -26.94 -33.03
CA ALA A 458 -13.89 -28.38 -33.23
C ALA A 458 -13.07 -29.18 -32.20
N ALA A 459 -13.71 -30.19 -31.61
CA ALA A 459 -13.08 -31.17 -30.72
C ALA A 459 -12.28 -32.22 -31.51
N PRO A 460 -11.15 -32.74 -30.97
CA PRO A 460 -10.42 -33.84 -31.60
C PRO A 460 -11.07 -35.19 -31.32
N GLU A 461 -11.02 -36.07 -32.33
CA GLU A 461 -11.53 -37.44 -32.31
C GLU A 461 -10.86 -38.33 -31.25
N GLY A 462 -11.66 -39.26 -30.72
CA GLY A 462 -11.30 -40.18 -29.66
C GLY A 462 -10.43 -41.35 -30.09
N VAL A 463 -9.73 -41.91 -29.10
CA VAL A 463 -9.11 -43.25 -29.12
C VAL A 463 -9.71 -44.08 -27.98
N GLU A 464 -10.00 -45.33 -28.30
CA GLU A 464 -10.89 -46.30 -27.67
C GLU A 464 -10.45 -46.93 -26.33
N HIS A 465 -11.46 -47.56 -25.70
CA HIS A 465 -11.49 -48.85 -24.97
C HIS A 465 -11.68 -48.80 -23.45
N PRO A 466 -12.28 -49.86 -22.85
CA PRO A 466 -13.39 -50.72 -23.28
C PRO A 466 -14.61 -50.64 -22.36
#